data_AF-A0A2V8PKA4-F1
#
_entry.id   AF-A0A2V8PKA4-F1
#
_cell.length_a   1.000
_cell.length_b   1.000
_cell.length_c   1.000
_cell.angle_alpha   90.00
_cell.angle_beta   90.00
_cell.angle_gamma   90.00
#
_symmetry.space_group_name_H-M   'P 1'
#
loop_
_entity.id
_entity.type
_entity.pdbx_description
1 polymer ?
#
loop_
_entity_poly.entity_id
_entity_poly.type
_entity_poly.pdbx_seq_one_letter_code
_entity_poly.pdbx_strand_id
1 'polypeptide(L)'
;MKRMIKLFVFAAIVAAFAVPALAQSKDCTDENKSAWYDTFLKNYKGESAQQKVAYDAAKQYLSCTSDPSDQYAAYLKKFVDLIDTFNKAQDLNKQFDAAYKNKNYADQMRLGKQILTGDPDNATVNIIMGVAGLGDANVLNESSQYARKAIALIESGKPATPYQKDQALAYLNWNIGKASLSSAPADSIPYLLKAAKLESEVKKNPQLYLELAAAYENGPRAKFTDEYKSKQGPNGTETPESKLVLENLNQVIDRQIDALARAAALTTNANDKKTVMDDILSKPLPEMPAPLTSLPTTSTPTGSPTNVGSPGTNGGAGNSGGTKTAGSNNTATTGQTKTTSTSTTGGQTGSAKPSPSPTPRPKQRRSNHRVGM
;
A
#
# COMPACT_ATOMS: atom_id res chain seq x y z
N MET A 1 -18.16 -15.06 -25.07
CA MET A 1 -18.70 -13.70 -25.28
C MET A 1 -17.63 -12.64 -24.94
N LYS A 2 -16.58 -12.49 -25.76
CA LYS A 2 -15.38 -11.67 -25.42
C LYS A 2 -15.00 -10.60 -26.49
N ARG A 3 -15.91 -10.24 -27.41
CA ARG A 3 -15.54 -9.34 -28.55
C ARG A 3 -16.57 -8.28 -28.96
N MET A 4 -17.57 -7.95 -28.15
CA MET A 4 -18.60 -6.93 -28.51
C MET A 4 -18.70 -5.74 -27.55
N ILE A 5 -17.59 -5.32 -26.94
CA ILE A 5 -17.50 -4.05 -26.21
C ILE A 5 -16.28 -3.31 -26.76
N LYS A 6 -16.36 -2.90 -28.01
CA LYS A 6 -15.40 -1.99 -28.65
C LYS A 6 -16.20 -1.04 -29.53
N LEU A 7 -16.83 -0.05 -28.91
CA LEU A 7 -17.22 1.23 -29.51
C LEU A 7 -18.20 1.91 -28.55
N PHE A 8 -17.70 2.77 -27.67
CA PHE A 8 -18.37 3.99 -27.18
C PHE A 8 -17.30 4.79 -26.43
N VAL A 9 -16.33 5.30 -27.18
CA VAL A 9 -15.41 6.33 -26.69
C VAL A 9 -16.18 7.64 -26.80
N PHE A 10 -16.82 8.08 -25.72
CA PHE A 10 -17.49 9.38 -25.66
C PHE A 10 -16.43 10.49 -25.62
N ALA A 11 -16.17 11.13 -26.75
CA ALA A 11 -15.54 12.44 -26.77
C ALA A 11 -16.64 13.48 -26.47
N ALA A 12 -16.58 14.11 -25.30
CA ALA A 12 -17.53 15.14 -24.92
C ALA A 12 -17.27 16.44 -25.71
N ILE A 13 -18.04 16.68 -26.77
CA ILE A 13 -18.14 17.99 -27.43
C ILE A 13 -19.61 18.42 -27.32
N VAL A 14 -19.86 19.48 -26.56
CA VAL A 14 -21.19 20.05 -26.34
C VAL A 14 -21.53 20.96 -27.52
N ALA A 15 -22.36 20.48 -28.44
CA ALA A 15 -23.06 21.31 -29.42
C ALA A 15 -24.55 21.32 -29.09
N ALA A 16 -25.10 22.51 -28.82
CA ALA A 16 -26.52 22.69 -28.51
C ALA A 16 -27.36 22.60 -29.79
N PHE A 17 -28.04 21.46 -29.98
CA PHE A 17 -29.12 21.33 -30.96
C PHE A 17 -30.44 21.18 -30.22
N ALA A 18 -31.38 22.09 -30.50
CA ALA A 18 -32.75 22.01 -30.01
C ALA A 18 -33.49 20.92 -30.79
N VAL A 19 -33.62 19.73 -30.19
CA VAL A 19 -34.57 18.71 -30.67
C VAL A 19 -35.94 19.05 -30.06
N PRO A 20 -37.03 19.08 -30.83
CA PRO A 20 -38.37 19.32 -30.28
C PRO A 20 -38.67 18.29 -29.20
N ALA A 21 -38.96 18.78 -27.99
CA ALA A 21 -39.35 17.96 -26.85
C ALA A 21 -40.61 17.16 -27.22
N LEU A 22 -40.51 15.83 -27.14
CA LEU A 22 -41.62 14.91 -27.36
C LEU A 22 -42.66 15.09 -26.25
N ALA A 23 -43.60 16.00 -26.45
CA ALA A 23 -44.84 16.08 -25.67
C ALA A 23 -45.88 15.07 -26.20
N GLN A 24 -45.49 13.81 -26.41
CA GLN A 24 -46.42 12.74 -26.75
C GLN A 24 -47.18 12.30 -25.49
N SER A 25 -48.46 11.92 -25.63
CA SER A 25 -49.28 11.45 -24.51
C SER A 25 -48.60 10.26 -23.81
N LYS A 26 -48.73 10.19 -22.48
CA LYS A 26 -48.15 9.09 -21.67
C LYS A 26 -48.96 7.80 -21.74
N ASP A 27 -49.95 7.74 -22.63
CA ASP A 27 -50.84 6.60 -22.74
C ASP A 27 -50.13 5.45 -23.44
N CYS A 28 -50.29 4.24 -22.90
CA CYS A 28 -49.62 3.05 -23.40
C CYS A 28 -50.34 2.41 -24.60
N THR A 29 -50.61 3.20 -25.64
CA THR A 29 -51.19 2.71 -26.89
C THR A 29 -50.11 2.11 -27.80
N ASP A 30 -50.52 1.28 -28.76
CA ASP A 30 -49.60 0.64 -29.70
C ASP A 30 -48.91 1.67 -30.61
N GLU A 31 -49.60 2.75 -30.98
CA GLU A 31 -49.05 3.87 -31.75
C GLU A 31 -47.92 4.57 -30.98
N ASN A 32 -48.12 4.81 -29.68
CA ASN A 32 -47.13 5.44 -28.83
C ASN A 32 -45.91 4.53 -28.61
N LYS A 33 -46.12 3.23 -28.38
CA LYS A 33 -45.04 2.24 -28.30
C LYS A 33 -44.21 2.22 -29.59
N SER A 34 -44.87 2.17 -30.75
CA SER A 34 -44.17 2.21 -32.05
C SER A 34 -43.37 3.51 -32.22
N ALA A 35 -43.96 4.66 -31.88
CA ALA A 35 -43.29 5.96 -32.00
C ALA A 35 -42.05 6.09 -31.09
N TRP A 36 -42.12 5.59 -29.85
CA TRP A 36 -40.96 5.58 -28.94
C TRP A 36 -39.86 4.63 -29.42
N TYR A 37 -40.22 3.46 -29.93
CA TYR A 37 -39.24 2.53 -30.48
C TYR A 37 -38.54 3.11 -31.72
N ASP A 38 -39.27 3.75 -32.62
CA ASP A 38 -38.71 4.45 -33.78
C ASP A 38 -37.79 5.60 -33.36
N THR A 39 -38.20 6.37 -32.35
CA THR A 39 -37.39 7.44 -31.77
C THR A 39 -36.08 6.88 -31.22
N PHE A 40 -36.15 5.77 -30.49
CA PHE A 40 -34.98 5.07 -30.02
C PHE A 40 -34.08 4.64 -31.19
N LEU A 41 -34.60 3.97 -32.21
CA LEU A 41 -33.83 3.49 -33.37
C LEU A 41 -33.14 4.60 -34.16
N LYS A 42 -33.78 5.77 -34.28
CA LYS A 42 -33.20 6.94 -34.96
C LYS A 42 -32.01 7.54 -34.20
N ASN A 43 -31.99 7.39 -32.87
CA ASN A 43 -31.11 8.17 -32.01
C ASN A 43 -30.05 7.35 -31.26
N TYR A 44 -30.24 6.04 -31.06
CA TYR A 44 -29.36 5.22 -30.19
C TYR A 44 -27.91 5.08 -30.68
N LYS A 45 -27.65 5.35 -31.97
CA LYS A 45 -26.32 5.35 -32.59
C LYS A 45 -25.68 6.74 -32.69
N GLY A 46 -26.38 7.79 -32.25
CA GLY A 46 -25.89 9.16 -32.34
C GLY A 46 -24.90 9.55 -31.24
N GLU A 47 -24.62 10.83 -31.15
CA GLU A 47 -23.81 11.46 -30.10
C GLU A 47 -24.59 11.54 -28.77
N SER A 48 -23.95 12.08 -27.73
CA SER A 48 -24.51 12.17 -26.37
C SER A 48 -25.95 12.72 -26.32
N ALA A 49 -26.25 13.78 -27.08
CA ALA A 49 -27.58 14.37 -27.12
C ALA A 49 -28.63 13.43 -27.73
N GLN A 50 -28.32 12.76 -28.84
CA GLN A 50 -29.22 11.76 -29.42
C GLN A 50 -29.36 10.55 -28.51
N GLN A 51 -28.27 10.08 -27.90
CA GLN A 51 -28.36 8.93 -26.98
C GLN A 51 -29.24 9.22 -25.77
N LYS A 52 -29.27 10.47 -25.28
CA LYS A 52 -30.24 10.88 -24.27
C LYS A 52 -31.68 10.76 -24.77
N VAL A 53 -31.97 11.24 -25.98
CA VAL A 53 -33.31 11.09 -26.61
C VAL A 53 -33.68 9.60 -26.75
N ALA A 54 -32.74 8.76 -27.17
CA ALA A 54 -32.95 7.32 -27.28
C ALA A 54 -33.22 6.66 -25.91
N TYR A 55 -32.48 7.05 -24.87
CA TYR A 55 -32.65 6.58 -23.50
C TYR A 55 -34.02 6.97 -22.93
N ASP A 56 -34.43 8.23 -23.10
CA ASP A 56 -35.73 8.70 -22.63
C ASP A 56 -36.86 7.95 -23.36
N ALA A 57 -36.77 7.78 -24.68
CA ALA A 57 -37.75 7.02 -25.47
C ALA A 57 -37.80 5.53 -25.07
N ALA A 58 -36.65 4.90 -24.86
CA ALA A 58 -36.58 3.51 -24.38
C ALA A 58 -37.25 3.34 -23.01
N LYS A 59 -37.06 4.29 -22.09
CA LYS A 59 -37.72 4.24 -20.77
C LYS A 59 -39.23 4.44 -20.86
N GLN A 60 -39.71 5.31 -21.76
CA GLN A 60 -41.16 5.46 -21.99
C GLN A 60 -41.75 4.14 -22.51
N TYR A 61 -41.12 3.52 -23.52
CA TYR A 61 -41.52 2.20 -24.01
C TYR A 61 -41.59 1.14 -22.90
N LEU A 62 -40.52 1.01 -22.11
CA LEU A 62 -40.44 0.02 -21.03
C LEU A 62 -41.44 0.28 -19.90
N SER A 63 -41.94 1.51 -19.74
CA SER A 63 -42.99 1.80 -18.76
C SER A 63 -44.36 1.25 -19.16
N CYS A 64 -44.55 0.91 -20.44
CA CYS A 64 -45.81 0.49 -21.03
C CYS A 64 -45.93 -1.01 -21.32
N THR A 65 -44.91 -1.80 -20.95
CA THR A 65 -44.97 -3.26 -21.07
C THR A 65 -44.12 -3.91 -19.98
N SER A 66 -44.67 -4.97 -19.38
CA SER A 66 -43.94 -5.89 -18.50
C SER A 66 -43.89 -7.30 -19.09
N ASP A 67 -44.32 -7.45 -20.36
CA ASP A 67 -44.37 -8.74 -21.03
C ASP A 67 -42.93 -9.26 -21.27
N PRO A 68 -42.54 -10.37 -20.63
CA PRO A 68 -41.22 -10.96 -20.80
C PRO A 68 -40.99 -11.55 -22.20
N SER A 69 -42.04 -11.70 -23.01
CA SER A 69 -41.97 -12.20 -24.40
C SER A 69 -41.75 -11.10 -25.45
N ASP A 70 -41.86 -9.82 -25.05
CA ASP A 70 -41.60 -8.68 -25.92
C ASP A 70 -40.09 -8.53 -26.21
N GLN A 71 -39.71 -8.88 -27.44
CA GLN A 71 -38.31 -8.84 -27.89
C GLN A 71 -37.77 -7.41 -27.95
N TYR A 72 -38.61 -6.40 -28.20
CA TYR A 72 -38.20 -5.00 -28.21
C TYR A 72 -37.95 -4.52 -26.80
N ALA A 73 -38.83 -4.85 -25.85
CA ALA A 73 -38.62 -4.55 -24.43
C ALA A 73 -37.32 -5.16 -23.92
N ALA A 74 -37.01 -6.41 -24.28
CA ALA A 74 -35.76 -7.05 -23.90
C ALA A 74 -34.51 -6.32 -24.44
N TYR A 75 -34.57 -5.80 -25.67
CA TYR A 75 -33.48 -5.03 -26.28
C TYR A 75 -33.32 -3.64 -25.63
N LEU A 76 -34.42 -2.89 -25.51
CA LEU A 76 -34.45 -1.57 -24.90
C LEU A 76 -33.99 -1.62 -23.45
N LYS A 77 -34.38 -2.66 -22.70
CA LYS A 77 -33.94 -2.86 -21.32
C LYS A 77 -32.42 -2.97 -21.22
N LYS A 78 -31.78 -3.76 -22.09
CA LYS A 78 -30.32 -3.88 -22.11
C LYS A 78 -29.63 -2.54 -22.40
N PHE A 79 -30.20 -1.74 -23.30
CA PHE A 79 -29.69 -0.40 -23.61
C PHE A 79 -29.81 0.53 -22.39
N VAL A 80 -30.99 0.61 -21.77
CA VAL A 80 -31.24 1.44 -20.58
C VAL A 80 -30.33 1.02 -19.42
N ASP A 81 -30.22 -0.27 -19.13
CA ASP A 81 -29.38 -0.79 -18.05
C ASP A 81 -27.89 -0.44 -18.26
N LEU A 82 -27.43 -0.43 -19.53
CA LEU A 82 -26.06 -0.03 -19.89
C LEU A 82 -25.82 1.47 -19.67
N ILE A 83 -26.75 2.32 -20.13
CA ILE A 83 -26.67 3.77 -19.93
C ILE A 83 -26.78 4.14 -18.45
N ASP A 84 -27.67 3.48 -17.70
CA ASP A 84 -27.80 3.67 -16.25
C ASP A 84 -26.53 3.30 -15.50
N THR A 85 -25.91 2.18 -15.87
CA THR A 85 -24.63 1.75 -15.29
C THR A 85 -23.53 2.79 -15.57
N PHE A 86 -23.48 3.31 -16.80
CA PHE A 86 -22.53 4.35 -17.18
C PHE A 86 -22.76 5.67 -16.44
N ASN A 87 -24.01 6.13 -16.35
CA ASN A 87 -24.37 7.36 -15.65
C ASN A 87 -24.06 7.26 -14.15
N LYS A 88 -24.35 6.11 -13.52
CA LYS A 88 -23.96 5.84 -12.13
C LYS A 88 -22.44 5.90 -11.93
N ALA A 89 -21.67 5.31 -12.84
CA ALA A 89 -20.21 5.38 -12.78
C ALA A 89 -19.70 6.82 -12.95
N GLN A 90 -20.28 7.61 -13.86
CA GLN A 90 -19.93 9.02 -14.01
C GLN A 90 -20.26 9.85 -12.77
N ASP A 91 -21.45 9.68 -12.22
CA ASP A 91 -21.88 10.39 -11.02
C ASP A 91 -20.99 10.06 -9.83
N LEU A 92 -20.66 8.77 -9.65
CA LEU A 92 -19.73 8.31 -8.63
C LEU A 92 -18.34 8.96 -8.77
N ASN A 93 -17.81 9.04 -10.00
CA ASN A 93 -16.53 9.72 -10.26
C ASN A 93 -16.60 11.23 -9.97
N LYS A 94 -17.71 11.90 -10.31
CA LYS A 94 -17.90 13.32 -9.99
C LYS A 94 -17.98 13.57 -8.49
N GLN A 95 -18.70 12.73 -7.76
CA GLN A 95 -18.77 12.81 -6.31
C GLN A 95 -17.39 12.57 -5.67
N PHE A 96 -16.63 11.61 -6.18
CA PHE A 96 -15.27 11.34 -5.70
C PHE A 96 -14.32 12.53 -5.95
N ASP A 97 -14.36 13.12 -7.16
CA ASP A 97 -13.58 14.32 -7.48
C ASP A 97 -13.98 15.52 -6.60
N ALA A 98 -15.28 15.71 -6.34
CA ALA A 98 -15.75 16.72 -5.40
C ALA A 98 -15.24 16.47 -3.98
N ALA A 99 -15.29 15.22 -3.49
CA ALA A 99 -14.76 14.85 -2.18
C ALA A 99 -13.24 15.08 -2.09
N TYR A 100 -12.50 14.82 -3.17
CA TYR A 100 -11.08 15.13 -3.27
C TYR A 100 -10.81 16.63 -3.17
N LYS A 101 -11.45 17.44 -4.01
CA LYS A 101 -11.27 18.90 -4.03
C LYS A 101 -11.65 19.57 -2.72
N ASN A 102 -12.72 19.07 -2.07
CA ASN A 102 -13.19 19.58 -0.79
C ASN A 102 -12.46 18.99 0.43
N LYS A 103 -11.43 18.16 0.22
CA LYS A 103 -10.67 17.47 1.28
C LYS A 103 -11.56 16.68 2.25
N ASN A 104 -12.69 16.16 1.76
CA ASN A 104 -13.57 15.29 2.52
C ASN A 104 -13.01 13.86 2.47
N TYR A 105 -12.06 13.57 3.37
CA TYR A 105 -11.29 12.32 3.36
C TYR A 105 -12.16 11.09 3.61
N ALA A 106 -13.17 11.18 4.48
CA ALA A 106 -14.11 10.08 4.72
C ALA A 106 -14.87 9.70 3.44
N ASP A 107 -15.38 10.68 2.69
CA ASP A 107 -16.07 10.41 1.42
C ASP A 107 -15.11 9.98 0.31
N GLN A 108 -13.87 10.48 0.26
CA GLN A 108 -12.85 9.94 -0.65
C GLN A 108 -12.67 8.44 -0.42
N MET A 109 -12.54 8.00 0.83
CA MET A 109 -12.38 6.58 1.14
C MET A 109 -13.62 5.77 0.78
N ARG A 110 -14.82 6.25 1.14
CA ARG A 110 -16.09 5.56 0.87
C ARG A 110 -16.37 5.44 -0.63
N LEU A 111 -16.30 6.54 -1.38
CA LEU A 111 -16.61 6.58 -2.81
C LEU A 111 -15.51 5.89 -3.63
N GLY A 112 -14.24 6.08 -3.26
CA GLY A 112 -13.11 5.44 -3.92
C GLY A 112 -13.19 3.91 -3.86
N LYS A 113 -13.58 3.33 -2.72
CA LYS A 113 -13.85 1.88 -2.60
C LYS A 113 -14.91 1.38 -3.59
N GLN A 114 -15.97 2.15 -3.80
CA GLN A 114 -17.01 1.79 -4.77
C GLN A 114 -16.45 1.81 -6.20
N ILE A 115 -15.64 2.81 -6.55
CA ILE A 115 -14.98 2.88 -7.87
C ILE A 115 -14.04 1.69 -8.08
N LEU A 116 -13.23 1.37 -7.06
CA LEU A 116 -12.26 0.27 -7.12
C LEU A 116 -12.90 -1.12 -7.17
N THR A 117 -14.20 -1.25 -6.91
CA THR A 117 -14.93 -2.51 -7.14
C THR A 117 -15.04 -2.83 -8.64
N GLY A 118 -15.19 -1.80 -9.48
CA GLY A 118 -15.23 -1.94 -10.94
C GLY A 118 -13.86 -1.84 -11.61
N ASP A 119 -12.95 -1.05 -11.04
CA ASP A 119 -11.60 -0.82 -11.57
C ASP A 119 -10.54 -0.84 -10.45
N PRO A 120 -10.11 -2.02 -9.97
CA PRO A 120 -9.17 -2.15 -8.85
C PRO A 120 -7.78 -1.53 -9.12
N ASP A 121 -7.42 -1.37 -10.40
CA ASP A 121 -6.13 -0.84 -10.86
C ASP A 121 -6.21 0.64 -11.25
N ASN A 122 -7.28 1.33 -10.85
CA ASN A 122 -7.42 2.77 -11.03
C ASN A 122 -6.34 3.51 -10.20
N ALA A 123 -5.26 3.93 -10.87
CA ALA A 123 -4.12 4.54 -10.21
C ALA A 123 -4.50 5.85 -9.50
N THR A 124 -5.29 6.71 -10.15
CA THR A 124 -5.70 8.01 -9.59
C THR A 124 -6.48 7.84 -8.28
N VAL A 125 -7.46 6.93 -8.26
CA VAL A 125 -8.26 6.66 -7.05
C VAL A 125 -7.40 6.09 -5.93
N ASN A 126 -6.55 5.10 -6.23
CA ASN A 126 -5.63 4.53 -5.24
C ASN A 126 -4.65 5.58 -4.68
N ILE A 127 -4.14 6.47 -5.53
CA ILE A 127 -3.25 7.56 -5.11
C ILE A 127 -3.97 8.51 -4.16
N ILE A 128 -5.16 9.01 -4.54
CA ILE A 128 -5.93 9.94 -3.71
C ILE A 128 -6.29 9.30 -2.36
N MET A 129 -6.79 8.07 -2.36
CA MET A 129 -7.10 7.33 -1.13
C MET A 129 -5.85 7.05 -0.29
N GLY A 130 -4.71 6.78 -0.93
CA GLY A 130 -3.43 6.57 -0.26
C GLY A 130 -2.88 7.83 0.40
N VAL A 131 -3.15 9.01 -0.17
CA VAL A 131 -2.72 10.29 0.42
C VAL A 131 -3.69 10.79 1.49
N ALA A 132 -4.99 10.43 1.42
CA ALA A 132 -6.04 10.93 2.32
C ALA A 132 -5.67 10.83 3.82
N GLY A 133 -5.03 9.74 4.23
CA GLY A 133 -4.60 9.53 5.62
C GLY A 133 -3.55 10.52 6.16
N LEU A 134 -2.85 11.26 5.29
CA LEU A 134 -1.99 12.36 5.73
C LEU A 134 -2.79 13.61 6.14
N GLY A 135 -4.02 13.75 5.61
CA GLY A 135 -4.92 14.85 5.93
C GLY A 135 -5.92 14.54 7.03
N ASP A 136 -6.19 13.26 7.31
CA ASP A 136 -7.09 12.81 8.38
C ASP A 136 -6.57 11.53 9.03
N ALA A 137 -6.27 11.62 10.33
CA ALA A 137 -5.76 10.50 11.12
C ALA A 137 -6.77 9.34 11.23
N ASN A 138 -8.08 9.60 11.13
CA ASN A 138 -9.12 8.57 11.26
C ASN A 138 -9.08 7.55 10.12
N VAL A 139 -8.57 7.95 8.94
CA VAL A 139 -8.45 7.07 7.77
C VAL A 139 -7.01 6.63 7.51
N LEU A 140 -6.03 7.06 8.33
CA LEU A 140 -4.60 6.81 8.14
C LEU A 140 -4.25 5.35 7.89
N ASN A 141 -4.71 4.45 8.76
CA ASN A 141 -4.39 3.03 8.67
C ASN A 141 -4.98 2.39 7.40
N GLU A 142 -6.22 2.73 7.06
CA GLU A 142 -6.88 2.22 5.85
C GLU A 142 -6.20 2.77 4.58
N SER A 143 -5.91 4.08 4.54
CA SER A 143 -5.18 4.74 3.46
C SER A 143 -3.85 4.07 3.15
N SER A 144 -3.13 3.56 4.16
CA SER A 144 -1.82 2.91 3.95
C SER A 144 -1.87 1.69 3.02
N GLN A 145 -3.02 1.01 2.93
CA GLN A 145 -3.21 -0.13 2.03
C GLN A 145 -3.30 0.33 0.58
N TYR A 146 -4.07 1.39 0.33
CA TYR A 146 -4.17 2.03 -0.99
C TYR A 146 -2.86 2.70 -1.39
N ALA A 147 -2.10 3.24 -0.44
CA ALA A 147 -0.79 3.80 -0.72
C ALA A 147 0.19 2.76 -1.26
N ARG A 148 0.22 1.56 -0.70
CA ARG A 148 1.03 0.44 -1.22
C ARG A 148 0.62 0.05 -2.64
N LYS A 149 -0.68 -0.06 -2.89
CA LYS A 149 -1.20 -0.38 -4.24
C LYS A 149 -0.86 0.72 -5.25
N ALA A 150 -1.01 1.98 -4.86
CA ALA A 150 -0.67 3.14 -5.69
C ALA A 150 0.81 3.17 -6.06
N ILE A 151 1.72 2.91 -5.12
CA ILE A 151 3.17 2.80 -5.40
C ILE A 151 3.42 1.72 -6.47
N ALA A 152 2.86 0.52 -6.28
CA ALA A 152 3.03 -0.57 -7.25
C ALA A 152 2.49 -0.20 -8.65
N LEU A 153 1.35 0.50 -8.72
CA LEU A 153 0.79 0.98 -9.99
C LEU A 153 1.71 2.02 -10.65
N ILE A 154 2.22 2.99 -9.90
CA ILE A 154 3.16 4.02 -10.40
C ILE A 154 4.47 3.37 -10.90
N GLU A 155 5.01 2.42 -10.13
CA GLU A 155 6.23 1.69 -10.49
C GLU A 155 6.04 0.82 -11.75
N SER A 156 4.82 0.30 -11.97
CA SER A 156 4.45 -0.40 -13.21
C SER A 156 4.25 0.52 -14.42
N GLY A 157 4.43 1.84 -14.25
CA GLY A 157 4.32 2.84 -15.32
C GLY A 157 2.95 3.52 -15.45
N LYS A 158 2.02 3.30 -14.51
CA LYS A 158 0.76 4.05 -14.48
C LYS A 158 1.03 5.52 -14.08
N PRO A 159 0.24 6.48 -14.61
CA PRO A 159 0.44 7.89 -14.31
C PRO A 159 0.14 8.20 -12.83
N ALA A 160 0.92 9.12 -12.26
CA ALA A 160 0.85 9.50 -10.84
C ALA A 160 -0.14 10.65 -10.55
N THR A 161 -1.18 10.80 -11.38
CA THR A 161 -2.16 11.89 -11.26
C THR A 161 -2.92 11.81 -9.92
N PRO A 162 -3.28 12.94 -9.29
CA PRO A 162 -3.13 14.33 -9.79
C PRO A 162 -1.77 14.98 -9.48
N TYR A 163 -0.80 14.22 -8.99
CA TYR A 163 0.51 14.75 -8.58
C TYR A 163 1.59 14.51 -9.64
N GLN A 164 2.74 15.16 -9.44
CA GLN A 164 3.98 14.72 -10.09
C GLN A 164 4.46 13.42 -9.45
N LYS A 165 5.20 12.60 -10.21
CA LYS A 165 5.60 11.25 -9.80
C LYS A 165 6.31 11.23 -8.43
N ASP A 166 7.36 12.01 -8.26
CA ASP A 166 8.14 12.02 -7.01
C ASP A 166 7.33 12.57 -5.85
N GLN A 167 6.49 13.57 -6.09
CA GLN A 167 5.56 14.11 -5.10
C GLN A 167 4.54 13.06 -4.64
N ALA A 168 3.97 12.30 -5.58
CA ALA A 168 3.04 11.21 -5.26
C ALA A 168 3.75 10.16 -4.41
N LEU A 169 4.89 9.65 -4.88
CA LEU A 169 5.65 8.63 -4.17
C LEU A 169 6.09 9.11 -2.77
N ALA A 170 6.43 10.38 -2.62
CA ALA A 170 6.80 10.94 -1.31
C ALA A 170 5.61 10.93 -0.34
N TYR A 171 4.43 11.41 -0.76
CA TYR A 171 3.24 11.35 0.08
C TYR A 171 2.81 9.92 0.42
N LEU A 172 2.86 9.01 -0.56
CA LEU A 172 2.45 7.61 -0.35
C LEU A 172 3.38 6.88 0.62
N ASN A 173 4.70 7.06 0.47
CA ASN A 173 5.67 6.50 1.42
C ASN A 173 5.53 7.14 2.81
N TRP A 174 5.31 8.46 2.88
CA TRP A 174 5.08 9.13 4.15
C TRP A 174 3.83 8.61 4.86
N ASN A 175 2.72 8.41 4.14
CA ASN A 175 1.51 7.82 4.71
C ASN A 175 1.78 6.44 5.32
N ILE A 176 2.47 5.56 4.60
CA ILE A 176 2.82 4.21 5.08
C ILE A 176 3.72 4.27 6.32
N GLY A 177 4.74 5.13 6.30
CA GLY A 177 5.62 5.34 7.45
C GLY A 177 4.83 5.82 8.66
N LYS A 178 4.02 6.86 8.49
CA LYS A 178 3.20 7.43 9.56
C LYS A 178 2.20 6.43 10.14
N ALA A 179 1.52 5.65 9.29
CA ALA A 179 0.55 4.63 9.72
C ALA A 179 1.19 3.49 10.53
N SER A 180 2.47 3.18 10.29
CA SER A 180 3.20 2.12 11.00
C SER A 180 3.98 2.61 12.22
N LEU A 181 4.05 3.93 12.44
CA LEU A 181 4.93 4.53 13.45
C LEU A 181 4.64 4.03 14.88
N SER A 182 3.37 3.90 15.25
CA SER A 182 2.98 3.49 16.61
C SER A 182 3.00 1.97 16.81
N SER A 183 2.69 1.19 15.79
CA SER A 183 2.59 -0.28 15.90
C SER A 183 3.88 -1.01 15.54
N ALA A 184 4.69 -0.44 14.64
CA ALA A 184 5.91 -1.04 14.10
C ALA A 184 6.93 0.06 13.73
N PRO A 185 7.45 0.81 14.73
CA PRO A 185 8.31 1.97 14.48
C PRO A 185 9.55 1.64 13.64
N ALA A 186 10.18 0.48 13.83
CA ALA A 186 11.31 0.06 13.00
C ALA A 186 10.94 -0.10 11.51
N ASP A 187 9.75 -0.63 11.21
CA ASP A 187 9.27 -0.84 9.84
C ASP A 187 8.88 0.47 9.16
N SER A 188 8.59 1.53 9.92
CA SER A 188 8.27 2.86 9.39
C SER A 188 9.49 3.57 8.78
N ILE A 189 10.68 3.37 9.35
CA ILE A 189 11.94 4.04 8.96
C ILE A 189 12.22 3.96 7.45
N PRO A 190 12.21 2.78 6.79
CA PRO A 190 12.51 2.70 5.36
C PRO A 190 11.53 3.52 4.49
N TYR A 191 10.26 3.64 4.89
CA TYR A 191 9.27 4.44 4.16
C TYR A 191 9.48 5.94 4.38
N LEU A 192 9.71 6.36 5.62
CA LEU A 192 10.00 7.76 5.95
C LEU A 192 11.29 8.24 5.25
N LEU A 193 12.33 7.40 5.20
CA LEU A 193 13.55 7.69 4.45
C LEU A 193 13.33 7.78 2.94
N LYS A 194 12.49 6.91 2.36
CA LYS A 194 12.12 7.01 0.93
C LYS A 194 11.40 8.33 0.66
N ALA A 195 10.45 8.72 1.50
CA ALA A 195 9.75 9.99 1.36
C ALA A 195 10.72 11.19 1.44
N ALA A 196 11.68 11.16 2.36
CA ALA A 196 12.68 12.23 2.54
C ALA A 196 13.69 12.36 1.38
N LYS A 197 13.89 11.31 0.58
CA LYS A 197 14.84 11.28 -0.54
C LYS A 197 14.26 11.77 -1.86
N LEU A 198 12.94 11.82 -1.99
CA LEU A 198 12.26 12.18 -3.23
C LEU A 198 12.16 13.70 -3.38
N GLU A 199 12.39 14.20 -4.60
CA GLU A 199 12.30 15.62 -4.94
C GLU A 199 10.84 16.09 -4.87
N SER A 200 10.44 16.59 -3.70
CA SER A 200 9.06 16.90 -3.36
C SER A 200 8.97 17.98 -2.28
N GLU A 201 7.78 18.52 -2.03
CA GLU A 201 7.55 19.40 -0.87
C GLU A 201 7.58 18.63 0.46
N VAL A 202 7.43 17.30 0.43
CA VAL A 202 7.47 16.45 1.63
C VAL A 202 8.84 16.48 2.30
N LYS A 203 9.95 16.48 1.53
CA LYS A 203 11.30 16.58 2.10
C LYS A 203 11.60 17.93 2.76
N LYS A 204 10.75 18.93 2.56
CA LYS A 204 10.86 20.25 3.23
C LYS A 204 9.96 20.33 4.47
N ASN A 205 9.14 19.31 4.71
CA ASN A 205 8.23 19.30 5.84
C ASN A 205 8.98 18.83 7.11
N PRO A 206 9.10 19.67 8.15
CA PRO A 206 9.79 19.28 9.38
C PRO A 206 9.13 18.08 10.08
N GLN A 207 7.82 17.91 9.95
CA GLN A 207 7.07 16.82 10.56
C GLN A 207 7.54 15.44 10.09
N LEU A 208 7.96 15.30 8.83
CA LEU A 208 8.52 14.05 8.30
C LEU A 208 9.73 13.59 9.12
N TYR A 209 10.59 14.54 9.48
CA TYR A 209 11.83 14.26 10.20
C TYR A 209 11.59 14.05 11.70
N LEU A 210 10.58 14.71 12.28
CA LEU A 210 10.12 14.40 13.64
C LEU A 210 9.58 12.97 13.74
N GLU A 211 8.77 12.55 12.77
CA GLU A 211 8.25 11.18 12.70
C GLU A 211 9.38 10.17 12.48
N LEU A 212 10.39 10.50 11.67
CA LEU A 212 11.59 9.66 11.48
C LEU A 212 12.42 9.54 12.77
N ALA A 213 12.59 10.63 13.52
CA ALA A 213 13.27 10.60 14.81
C ALA A 213 12.51 9.73 15.82
N ALA A 214 11.19 9.88 15.90
CA ALA A 214 10.32 9.05 16.74
C ALA A 214 10.38 7.56 16.34
N ALA A 215 10.53 7.26 15.05
CA ALA A 215 10.69 5.89 14.57
C ALA A 215 12.01 5.26 15.04
N TYR A 216 13.12 6.01 15.02
CA TYR A 216 14.40 5.56 15.57
C TYR A 216 14.33 5.35 17.08
N GLU A 217 13.71 6.29 17.79
CA GLU A 217 13.53 6.27 19.25
C GLU A 217 12.75 5.03 19.72
N ASN A 218 11.53 4.86 19.19
CA ASN A 218 10.61 3.82 19.62
C ASN A 218 10.90 2.45 18.97
N GLY A 219 11.76 2.40 17.95
CA GLY A 219 12.13 1.18 17.24
C GLY A 219 13.51 0.68 17.65
N PRO A 220 14.53 0.84 16.79
CA PRO A 220 15.84 0.24 17.00
C PRO A 220 16.57 0.76 18.24
N ARG A 221 16.37 2.01 18.68
CA ARG A 221 17.06 2.55 19.87
C ARG A 221 16.62 1.85 21.15
N ALA A 222 15.30 1.74 21.36
CA ALA A 222 14.74 1.00 22.49
C ALA A 222 15.27 -0.44 22.50
N LYS A 223 15.20 -1.14 21.35
CA LYS A 223 15.70 -2.51 21.21
C LYS A 223 17.18 -2.65 21.58
N PHE A 224 18.06 -1.82 21.01
CA PHE A 224 19.50 -1.93 21.29
C PHE A 224 19.86 -1.50 22.71
N THR A 225 19.07 -0.63 23.32
CA THR A 225 19.24 -0.28 24.74
C THR A 225 18.98 -1.50 25.63
N ASP A 226 17.90 -2.24 25.38
CA ASP A 226 17.57 -3.45 26.14
C ASP A 226 18.58 -4.56 25.85
N GLU A 227 18.99 -4.72 24.60
CA GLU A 227 20.00 -5.69 24.19
C GLU A 227 21.35 -5.40 24.86
N TYR A 228 21.79 -4.13 24.90
CA TYR A 228 23.02 -3.71 25.57
C TYR A 228 23.02 -4.14 27.03
N LYS A 229 21.96 -3.79 27.77
CA LYS A 229 21.79 -4.18 29.19
C LYS A 229 21.82 -5.70 29.37
N SER A 230 21.18 -6.44 28.47
CA SER A 230 21.14 -7.91 28.54
C SER A 230 22.48 -8.60 28.26
N LYS A 231 23.40 -7.91 27.57
CA LYS A 231 24.73 -8.44 27.19
C LYS A 231 25.84 -8.02 28.14
N GLN A 232 25.57 -7.13 29.09
CA GLN A 232 26.53 -6.77 30.13
C GLN A 232 26.81 -7.98 31.04
N GLY A 233 28.06 -8.07 31.50
CA GLY A 233 28.50 -9.06 32.48
C GLY A 233 28.04 -8.70 33.90
N PRO A 234 28.45 -9.52 34.89
CA PRO A 234 28.15 -9.25 36.30
C PRO A 234 28.53 -7.82 36.71
N ASN A 235 27.68 -7.18 37.51
CA ASN A 235 27.87 -5.78 37.95
C ASN A 235 27.93 -4.75 36.82
N GLY A 236 27.38 -5.05 35.64
CA GLY A 236 27.35 -4.11 34.51
C GLY A 236 28.67 -4.01 33.75
N THR A 237 29.59 -4.96 33.92
CA THR A 237 30.87 -4.94 33.21
C THR A 237 30.66 -5.12 31.71
N GLU A 238 31.29 -4.29 30.89
CA GLU A 238 31.21 -4.46 29.44
C GLU A 238 31.87 -5.74 28.96
N THR A 239 31.16 -6.48 28.11
CA THR A 239 31.62 -7.65 27.37
C THR A 239 31.94 -7.26 25.91
N PRO A 240 32.66 -8.09 25.14
CA PRO A 240 32.81 -7.87 23.70
C PRO A 240 31.44 -7.73 22.99
N GLU A 241 30.45 -8.52 23.39
CA GLU A 241 29.10 -8.49 22.85
C GLU A 241 28.36 -7.20 23.22
N SER A 242 28.45 -6.73 24.47
CA SER A 242 27.80 -5.47 24.87
C SER A 242 28.42 -4.28 24.14
N LYS A 243 29.74 -4.27 23.90
CA LYS A 243 30.41 -3.21 23.12
C LYS A 243 29.92 -3.15 21.68
N LEU A 244 29.76 -4.30 21.04
CA LEU A 244 29.22 -4.37 19.68
C LEU A 244 27.78 -3.83 19.62
N VAL A 245 26.95 -4.15 20.61
CA VAL A 245 25.58 -3.61 20.69
C VAL A 245 25.60 -2.10 20.95
N LEU A 246 26.50 -1.61 21.81
CA LEU A 246 26.67 -0.19 22.09
C LEU A 246 27.06 0.60 20.82
N GLU A 247 27.95 0.06 19.99
CA GLU A 247 28.31 0.69 18.72
C GLU A 247 27.10 0.82 17.78
N ASN A 248 26.28 -0.23 17.67
CA ASN A 248 25.04 -0.19 16.89
C ASN A 248 24.02 0.81 17.48
N LEU A 249 23.91 0.88 18.81
CA LEU A 249 23.07 1.86 19.49
C LEU A 249 23.50 3.30 19.16
N ASN A 250 24.80 3.59 19.20
CA ASN A 250 25.33 4.91 18.87
C ASN A 250 25.00 5.32 17.42
N GLN A 251 25.14 4.40 16.46
CA GLN A 251 24.75 4.68 15.07
C GLN A 251 23.25 5.03 14.91
N VAL A 252 22.38 4.40 15.71
CA VAL A 252 20.95 4.71 15.71
C VAL A 252 20.69 6.09 16.33
N ILE A 253 21.38 6.41 17.43
CA ILE A 253 21.30 7.73 18.07
C ILE A 253 21.76 8.83 17.11
N ASP A 254 22.86 8.63 16.38
CA ASP A 254 23.35 9.60 15.40
C ASP A 254 22.32 9.87 14.30
N ARG A 255 21.62 8.84 13.81
CA ARG A 255 20.55 8.99 12.81
C ARG A 255 19.31 9.68 13.37
N GLN A 256 18.98 9.42 14.64
CA GLN A 256 17.93 10.15 15.34
C GLN A 256 18.28 11.64 15.45
N ILE A 257 19.51 11.96 15.83
CA ILE A 257 20.02 13.33 15.95
C ILE A 257 20.01 14.04 14.58
N ASP A 258 20.47 13.38 13.50
CA ASP A 258 20.40 13.95 12.13
C ASP A 258 18.95 14.28 11.73
N ALA A 259 17.99 13.39 12.02
CA ALA A 259 16.59 13.65 11.74
C ALA A 259 16.07 14.87 12.53
N LEU A 260 16.37 14.95 13.83
CA LEU A 260 15.98 16.10 14.67
C LEU A 260 16.63 17.40 14.20
N ALA A 261 17.91 17.37 13.83
CA ALA A 261 18.62 18.52 13.28
C ALA A 261 17.99 19.01 11.97
N ARG A 262 17.58 18.10 11.08
CA ARG A 262 16.83 18.44 9.85
C ARG A 262 15.47 19.03 10.15
N ALA A 263 14.72 18.47 11.10
CA ALA A 263 13.43 19.03 11.53
C ALA A 263 13.61 20.47 12.03
N ALA A 264 14.58 20.71 12.90
CA ALA A 264 14.90 22.02 13.43
C ALA A 264 15.36 23.01 12.36
N ALA A 265 16.13 22.56 11.36
CA ALA A 265 16.61 23.38 10.25
C ALA A 265 15.48 23.80 9.30
N LEU A 266 14.49 22.92 9.09
CA LEU A 266 13.35 23.17 8.20
C LEU A 266 12.19 23.93 8.89
N THR A 267 12.20 24.01 10.22
CA THR A 267 11.19 24.75 10.98
C THR A 267 11.52 26.25 10.95
N THR A 268 10.72 27.02 10.20
CA THR A 268 10.93 28.46 10.00
C THR A 268 10.17 29.34 10.99
N ASN A 269 9.07 28.84 11.55
CA ASN A 269 8.31 29.54 12.59
C ASN A 269 9.07 29.47 13.92
N ALA A 270 9.27 30.62 14.58
CA ALA A 270 10.02 30.70 15.82
C ALA A 270 9.39 29.90 16.98
N ASN A 271 8.05 29.89 17.08
CA ASN A 271 7.34 29.16 18.14
C ASN A 271 7.39 27.65 17.90
N ASP A 272 7.19 27.22 16.66
CA ASP A 272 7.29 25.80 16.30
C ASP A 272 8.73 25.31 16.47
N LYS A 273 9.70 26.14 16.08
CA LYS A 273 11.12 25.84 16.26
C LYS A 273 11.47 25.72 17.73
N LYS A 274 10.95 26.62 18.58
CA LYS A 274 11.12 26.51 20.03
C LYS A 274 10.53 25.20 20.54
N THR A 275 9.32 24.84 20.12
CA THR A 275 8.66 23.60 20.53
C THR A 275 9.46 22.37 20.13
N VAL A 276 9.94 22.32 18.88
CA VAL A 276 10.82 21.24 18.39
C VAL A 276 12.11 21.19 19.19
N MET A 277 12.76 22.32 19.44
CA MET A 277 13.99 22.37 20.24
C MET A 277 13.76 21.99 21.70
N ASP A 278 12.63 22.39 22.30
CA ASP A 278 12.27 22.02 23.66
C ASP A 278 11.99 20.51 23.74
N ASP A 279 11.34 19.88 22.75
CA ASP A 279 11.17 18.42 22.70
C ASP A 279 12.52 17.69 22.56
N ILE A 280 13.43 18.24 21.75
CA ILE A 280 14.80 17.73 21.61
C ILE A 280 15.57 17.83 22.94
N LEU A 281 15.46 18.94 23.65
CA LEU A 281 16.22 19.23 24.86
C LEU A 281 15.61 18.61 26.13
N SER A 282 14.29 18.39 26.15
CA SER A 282 13.57 17.83 27.30
C SER A 282 13.67 16.31 27.38
N LYS A 283 13.97 15.64 26.27
CA LYS A 283 14.27 14.21 26.28
C LYS A 283 15.66 14.02 26.90
N PRO A 284 15.76 13.47 28.13
CA PRO A 284 17.06 13.21 28.70
C PRO A 284 17.81 12.32 27.72
N LEU A 285 19.00 12.77 27.31
CA LEU A 285 19.94 11.89 26.65
C LEU A 285 20.06 10.67 27.57
N PRO A 286 19.88 9.45 27.03
CA PRO A 286 19.99 8.26 27.85
C PRO A 286 21.36 8.35 28.51
N GLU A 287 21.42 8.20 29.84
CA GLU A 287 22.67 8.31 30.58
C GLU A 287 23.71 7.50 29.82
N MET A 288 24.70 8.20 29.23
CA MET A 288 25.75 7.50 28.51
C MET A 288 26.37 6.58 29.54
N PRO A 289 26.51 5.27 29.25
CA PRO A 289 27.11 4.36 30.20
C PRO A 289 28.42 4.99 30.65
N ALA A 290 28.53 5.25 31.95
CA ALA A 290 29.64 6.01 32.49
C ALA A 290 30.93 5.35 31.98
N PRO A 291 31.84 6.10 31.31
CA PRO A 291 33.09 5.52 30.87
C PRO A 291 33.74 4.92 32.11
N LEU A 292 34.07 3.63 32.04
CA LEU A 292 34.79 2.92 33.12
C LEU A 292 36.15 3.59 33.29
N THR A 293 36.19 4.66 34.10
CA THR A 293 37.40 5.40 34.46
C THR A 293 38.20 4.68 35.54
N SER A 294 37.72 3.54 36.02
CA SER A 294 38.50 2.63 36.86
C SER A 294 38.90 1.40 36.06
N LEU A 295 40.20 1.27 35.78
CA LEU A 295 40.77 -0.04 35.50
C LEU A 295 40.49 -0.94 36.72
N PRO A 296 40.12 -2.22 36.53
CA PRO A 296 40.05 -3.15 37.65
C PRO A 296 41.40 -3.15 38.35
N THR A 297 41.42 -2.73 39.61
CA THR A 297 42.57 -2.92 40.48
C THR A 297 42.75 -4.42 40.61
N THR A 298 43.70 -4.98 39.87
CA THR A 298 44.16 -6.35 40.05
C THR A 298 44.61 -6.48 41.50
N SER A 299 43.75 -7.03 42.36
CA SER A 299 44.15 -7.53 43.66
C SER A 299 45.13 -8.67 43.40
N THR A 300 46.42 -8.38 43.55
CA THR A 300 47.51 -9.35 43.52
C THR A 300 47.16 -10.52 44.44
N PRO A 301 47.02 -11.76 43.96
CA PRO A 301 46.86 -12.91 44.83
C PRO A 301 48.20 -13.13 45.55
N THR A 302 48.25 -12.82 46.84
CA THR A 302 49.33 -13.25 47.73
C THR A 302 49.13 -14.73 48.03
N GLY A 303 49.59 -15.59 47.13
CA GLY A 303 49.58 -17.04 47.31
C GLY A 303 50.94 -17.62 46.92
N SER A 304 51.81 -17.83 47.91
CA SER A 304 53.05 -18.59 47.75
C SER A 304 52.76 -20.02 47.29
N PRO A 305 53.43 -20.54 46.24
CA PRO A 305 53.36 -21.96 45.92
C PRO A 305 54.44 -22.71 46.71
N THR A 306 54.01 -23.56 47.65
CA THR A 306 54.84 -24.64 48.18
C THR A 306 54.97 -25.75 47.15
N ASN A 307 56.23 -26.00 46.79
CA ASN A 307 56.75 -27.11 46.02
C ASN A 307 56.65 -28.44 46.81
N VAL A 308 56.50 -29.57 46.12
CA VAL A 308 57.11 -30.92 46.32
C VAL A 308 56.16 -32.03 45.84
N GLY A 309 56.61 -32.87 44.89
CA GLY A 309 56.09 -34.24 44.70
C GLY A 309 56.08 -34.78 43.26
N SER A 310 57.16 -35.46 42.86
CA SER A 310 57.37 -36.18 41.58
C SER A 310 56.92 -37.67 41.67
N PRO A 311 57.23 -38.59 40.73
CA PRO A 311 56.38 -39.05 39.64
C PRO A 311 55.95 -40.54 39.77
N GLY A 312 54.85 -40.93 39.10
CA GLY A 312 54.37 -42.32 39.08
C GLY A 312 53.81 -42.75 37.73
N THR A 313 54.53 -43.67 37.09
CA THR A 313 54.28 -44.30 35.77
C THR A 313 53.33 -45.51 35.88
N ASN A 314 52.46 -45.70 34.87
CA ASN A 314 51.82 -46.94 34.35
C ASN A 314 50.43 -46.55 33.81
N GLY A 315 50.01 -46.79 32.56
CA GLY A 315 50.20 -47.98 31.73
C GLY A 315 48.85 -48.72 31.67
N GLY A 316 48.12 -48.65 30.54
CA GLY A 316 46.87 -49.41 30.38
C GLY A 316 46.03 -49.02 29.16
N ALA A 317 46.06 -49.86 28.13
CA ALA A 317 45.26 -49.80 26.91
C ALA A 317 43.91 -50.52 27.05
N GLY A 318 42.95 -50.22 26.15
CA GLY A 318 41.70 -50.98 25.92
C GLY A 318 40.49 -50.06 25.76
N ASN A 319 40.08 -49.66 24.55
CA ASN A 319 39.28 -50.36 23.53
C ASN A 319 37.77 -50.46 23.83
N SER A 320 37.00 -49.84 22.89
CA SER A 320 35.66 -50.18 22.37
C SER A 320 34.43 -50.34 23.27
N GLY A 321 33.31 -49.76 22.78
CA GLY A 321 32.00 -50.40 22.87
C GLY A 321 30.91 -49.50 23.46
N GLY A 322 30.06 -48.94 22.60
CA GLY A 322 28.88 -48.19 23.03
C GLY A 322 27.68 -49.07 23.36
N THR A 323 26.64 -48.46 23.96
CA THR A 323 25.23 -48.80 23.75
C THR A 323 24.33 -47.69 24.28
N LYS A 324 23.29 -47.39 23.49
CA LYS A 324 22.11 -46.57 23.81
C LYS A 324 21.11 -47.34 24.68
N THR A 325 20.42 -46.67 25.62
CA THR A 325 18.99 -46.83 26.00
C THR A 325 18.62 -45.60 26.87
N ALA A 326 17.73 -44.66 26.51
CA ALA A 326 16.26 -44.64 26.46
C ALA A 326 15.52 -44.71 27.83
N GLY A 327 14.59 -43.77 28.05
CA GLY A 327 13.62 -43.69 29.16
C GLY A 327 13.46 -42.24 29.66
N SER A 328 12.61 -41.37 29.08
CA SER A 328 11.12 -41.31 29.13
C SER A 328 10.55 -40.83 30.47
N ASN A 329 9.96 -39.63 30.46
CA ASN A 329 8.67 -39.22 31.05
C ASN A 329 8.67 -37.69 31.27
N ASN A 330 7.59 -36.91 31.23
CA ASN A 330 6.27 -36.87 30.57
C ASN A 330 5.63 -35.56 31.08
N THR A 331 4.54 -35.08 30.45
CA THR A 331 3.52 -34.13 30.99
C THR A 331 3.89 -32.62 30.90
N ALA A 332 3.08 -31.67 30.42
CA ALA A 332 1.69 -31.65 29.91
C ALA A 332 1.47 -30.45 28.96
N THR A 333 0.44 -30.58 28.14
CA THR A 333 -0.03 -29.64 27.11
C THR A 333 -1.47 -29.22 27.42
N THR A 334 -1.81 -27.95 27.19
CA THR A 334 -3.19 -27.44 26.98
C THR A 334 -3.05 -26.17 26.12
N GLY A 335 -3.77 -25.89 25.03
CA GLY A 335 -4.75 -26.58 24.21
C GLY A 335 -5.17 -25.58 23.13
N GLN A 336 -5.09 -25.95 21.84
CA GLN A 336 -5.68 -25.17 20.74
C GLN A 336 -6.48 -26.12 19.84
N THR A 337 -7.75 -25.78 19.69
CA THR A 337 -8.80 -26.51 18.98
C THR A 337 -8.63 -26.32 17.48
N LYS A 338 -8.44 -27.42 16.75
CA LYS A 338 -8.43 -27.47 15.27
C LYS A 338 -9.61 -28.31 14.81
N THR A 339 -10.54 -27.68 14.09
CA THR A 339 -11.73 -28.31 13.52
C THR A 339 -11.39 -29.07 12.24
N THR A 340 -12.05 -30.21 12.11
CA THR A 340 -11.85 -31.31 11.18
C THR A 340 -12.33 -31.03 9.76
N SER A 341 -11.54 -31.51 8.79
CA SER A 341 -11.85 -31.62 7.36
C SER A 341 -12.35 -33.03 7.02
N THR A 342 -13.45 -33.11 6.27
CA THR A 342 -14.00 -34.34 5.69
C THR A 342 -13.42 -34.60 4.30
N SER A 343 -12.97 -35.83 4.09
CA SER A 343 -12.42 -36.40 2.86
C SER A 343 -13.48 -36.62 1.78
N THR A 344 -13.17 -36.27 0.53
CA THR A 344 -13.77 -36.94 -0.64
C THR A 344 -12.71 -37.14 -1.74
N THR A 345 -12.59 -38.38 -2.18
CA THR A 345 -11.66 -38.94 -3.15
C THR A 345 -12.08 -38.62 -4.58
N GLY A 346 -11.13 -38.29 -5.48
CA GLY A 346 -11.42 -38.19 -6.91
C GLY A 346 -10.22 -37.85 -7.80
N GLY A 347 -9.61 -38.89 -8.40
CA GLY A 347 -9.15 -38.97 -9.79
C GLY A 347 -8.13 -37.94 -10.35
N GLN A 348 -6.88 -38.39 -10.50
CA GLN A 348 -5.87 -37.80 -11.38
C GLN A 348 -6.25 -37.90 -12.87
N THR A 349 -6.06 -36.80 -13.62
CA THR A 349 -5.55 -36.85 -15.01
C THR A 349 -4.69 -35.60 -15.24
N GLY A 350 -3.40 -35.80 -15.52
CA GLY A 350 -2.43 -34.74 -15.76
C GLY A 350 -2.58 -34.12 -17.15
N SER A 351 -2.43 -32.79 -17.20
CA SER A 351 -2.36 -32.02 -18.45
C SER A 351 -1.08 -31.18 -18.47
N ALA A 352 -0.40 -31.26 -19.61
CA ALA A 352 0.95 -30.78 -19.86
C ALA A 352 1.11 -29.25 -19.80
N LYS A 353 2.36 -28.87 -19.49
CA LYS A 353 2.92 -27.51 -19.45
C LYS A 353 2.75 -26.81 -20.82
N PRO A 354 2.22 -25.56 -20.88
CA PRO A 354 2.11 -24.84 -22.14
C PRO A 354 3.48 -24.34 -22.62
N SER A 355 3.72 -24.52 -23.93
CA SER A 355 4.89 -24.05 -24.68
C SER A 355 4.89 -22.52 -24.85
N PRO A 356 6.05 -21.84 -24.85
CA PRO A 356 6.12 -20.39 -25.03
C PRO A 356 5.71 -19.95 -26.45
N SER A 357 4.93 -18.87 -26.49
CA SER A 357 4.43 -18.21 -27.70
C SER A 357 5.56 -17.60 -28.54
N PRO A 358 5.51 -17.67 -29.88
CA PRO A 358 6.55 -17.13 -30.75
C PRO A 358 6.55 -15.60 -30.79
N THR A 359 7.75 -15.03 -30.74
CA THR A 359 8.06 -13.59 -30.86
C THR A 359 7.67 -13.03 -32.24
N PRO A 360 7.08 -11.82 -32.33
CA PRO A 360 6.73 -11.22 -33.61
C PRO A 360 7.96 -10.84 -34.43
N ARG A 361 7.94 -11.20 -35.72
CA ARG A 361 8.96 -10.88 -36.73
C ARG A 361 8.93 -9.36 -37.04
N PRO A 362 10.07 -8.66 -37.16
CA PRO A 362 10.09 -7.25 -37.51
C PRO A 362 9.66 -7.00 -38.96
N LYS A 363 8.83 -5.98 -39.18
CA LYS A 363 8.38 -5.51 -40.50
C LYS A 363 9.59 -5.01 -41.32
N GLN A 364 9.77 -5.57 -42.52
CA GLN A 364 10.67 -5.02 -43.55
C GLN A 364 10.29 -3.58 -43.89
N ARG A 365 11.26 -2.66 -43.77
CA ARG A 365 11.16 -1.29 -44.31
C ARG A 365 11.23 -1.39 -45.84
N ARG A 366 10.21 -0.90 -46.55
CA ARG A 366 10.28 -0.67 -48.00
C ARG A 366 11.19 0.54 -48.25
N SER A 367 12.27 0.31 -48.99
CA SER A 367 13.12 1.33 -49.58
C SER A 367 12.36 2.04 -50.70
N ASN A 368 12.15 3.34 -50.58
CA ASN A 368 11.66 4.17 -51.68
C ASN A 368 12.82 4.42 -52.64
N HIS A 369 12.77 3.78 -53.81
CA HIS A 369 13.62 4.13 -54.93
C HIS A 369 13.04 5.34 -55.68
N ARG A 370 13.87 6.38 -55.71
CA ARG A 370 14.01 7.44 -56.70
C ARG A 370 13.73 6.99 -58.14
N VAL A 371 12.83 7.68 -58.83
CA VAL A 371 12.87 7.83 -60.29
C VAL A 371 12.54 9.29 -60.59
N GLY A 372 13.48 9.97 -61.25
CA GLY A 372 13.24 11.26 -61.86
C GLY A 372 12.79 11.08 -63.31
N MET A 373 11.94 11.99 -63.75
CA MET A 373 12.08 12.80 -64.96
C MET A 373 11.22 14.05 -64.78
#